data_AF-A0A857V7X1-F1
#
_entry.id   AF-A0A857V7X1-F1
#
_cell.length_a   1.000
_cell.length_b   1.000
_cell.length_c   1.000
_cell.angle_alpha   90.00
_cell.angle_beta   90.00
_cell.angle_gamma   90.00
#
_symmetry.space_group_name_H-M   'P 1'
#
loop_
_entity.id
_entity.type
_entity.pdbx_description
1 polymer ?
#
loop_
_entity_poly.entity_id
_entity_poly.type
_entity_poly.pdbx_seq_one_letter_code
_entity_poly.pdbx_strand_id
1 'polypeptide(L)'
;MIHKLYSAYNLPADHDVCHLFEHLVIRRFLRAAEKSGNERAFVGELHGTTSESSVFFDVAFFTRESITLFEKVIADVKPFDLSMIHESVAHIEAEMRSNVVIWDEKELRKQLARCQKAFARRRSARPGEITEPVTSSPLEIDYQPEDFIDITLTIEVPDASKQVTAAFFCMYPILLDLVRSACFDRVSAYPSSHSEFTAYHDGNSVGQTYTVKKSFDWQNAGKTAQNYLRTFDPAPHASRLNDLAEAFTTDPFYNSAPIYFYQKTATPLTKHELAKAITATNLQTILRAITVTISAAKHLGES
;
A
#
# COMPACT_ATOMS: atom_id res chain seq x y z
N MET A 1 -1.83 9.46 15.42
CA MET A 1 -2.70 8.84 14.39
C MET A 1 -3.95 8.26 15.07
N ILE A 2 -4.96 7.87 14.31
CA ILE A 2 -6.16 7.21 14.80
C ILE A 2 -6.09 5.74 14.42
N HIS A 3 -5.87 4.89 15.44
CA HIS A 3 -5.71 3.45 15.29
C HIS A 3 -7.06 2.75 15.48
N LYS A 4 -7.45 1.87 14.55
CA LYS A 4 -8.65 1.02 14.66
C LYS A 4 -8.46 -0.32 13.94
N LEU A 5 -9.06 -1.37 14.50
CA LEU A 5 -9.21 -2.67 13.86
C LEU A 5 -10.67 -2.87 13.44
N TYR A 6 -10.88 -3.20 12.17
CA TYR A 6 -12.17 -3.65 11.66
C TYR A 6 -12.06 -5.12 11.27
N SER A 7 -13.03 -5.93 11.67
CA SER A 7 -13.00 -7.36 11.37
C SER A 7 -14.38 -7.90 11.02
N ALA A 8 -14.39 -8.89 10.13
CA ALA A 8 -15.52 -9.76 9.91
C ALA A 8 -15.04 -11.21 9.90
N TYR A 9 -15.69 -12.02 10.72
CA TYR A 9 -15.37 -13.44 10.89
C TYR A 9 -16.37 -14.29 10.11
N ASN A 10 -15.89 -15.40 9.54
CA ASN A 10 -16.72 -16.42 8.88
C ASN A 10 -17.63 -15.82 7.80
N LEU A 11 -17.07 -15.01 6.91
CA LEU A 11 -17.78 -14.47 5.77
C LEU A 11 -18.37 -15.61 4.92
N PRO A 12 -19.52 -15.39 4.28
CA PRO A 12 -20.26 -16.41 3.54
C PRO A 12 -19.69 -16.65 2.12
N ALA A 13 -18.39 -16.92 2.05
CA ALA A 13 -17.61 -17.18 0.85
C ALA A 13 -16.37 -18.02 1.21
N ASP A 14 -15.75 -18.65 0.22
CA ASP A 14 -14.45 -19.32 0.41
C ASP A 14 -13.32 -18.31 0.67
N HIS A 15 -12.14 -18.84 1.00
CA HIS A 15 -10.95 -18.06 1.31
C HIS A 15 -10.56 -17.10 0.17
N ASP A 16 -10.53 -17.59 -1.07
CA ASP A 16 -10.04 -16.82 -2.23
C ASP A 16 -10.95 -15.62 -2.52
N VAL A 17 -12.26 -15.83 -2.42
CA VAL A 17 -13.23 -14.73 -2.56
C VAL A 17 -13.14 -13.75 -1.39
N CYS A 18 -12.86 -14.21 -0.17
CA CYS A 18 -12.61 -13.33 0.98
C CYS A 18 -11.34 -12.49 0.80
N HIS A 19 -10.27 -13.10 0.28
CA HIS A 19 -9.01 -12.44 -0.02
C HIS A 19 -9.18 -11.37 -1.12
N LEU A 20 -9.91 -11.71 -2.19
CA LEU A 20 -10.30 -10.73 -3.20
C LEU A 20 -11.17 -9.61 -2.64
N PHE A 21 -12.12 -9.94 -1.75
CA PHE A 21 -12.96 -8.95 -1.09
C PHE A 21 -12.14 -7.94 -0.26
N GLU A 22 -11.12 -8.41 0.46
CA GLU A 22 -10.19 -7.55 1.20
C GLU A 22 -9.52 -6.52 0.27
N HIS A 23 -8.91 -6.99 -0.81
CA HIS A 23 -8.24 -6.13 -1.79
C HIS A 23 -9.20 -5.12 -2.44
N LEU A 24 -10.43 -5.56 -2.72
CA LEU A 24 -11.47 -4.71 -3.27
C LEU A 24 -11.91 -3.59 -2.31
N VAL A 25 -11.99 -3.85 -1.01
CA VAL A 25 -12.30 -2.83 0.00
C VAL A 25 -11.20 -1.78 0.06
N ILE A 26 -9.92 -2.21 0.12
CA ILE A 26 -8.76 -1.30 0.11
C ILE A 26 -8.78 -0.44 -1.15
N ARG A 27 -8.94 -1.06 -2.32
CA ARG A 27 -8.97 -0.36 -3.61
C ARG A 27 -10.13 0.63 -3.70
N ARG A 28 -11.32 0.26 -3.22
CA ARG A 28 -12.49 1.16 -3.16
C ARG A 28 -12.21 2.36 -2.25
N PHE A 29 -11.56 2.15 -1.11
CA PHE A 29 -11.16 3.24 -0.22
C PHE A 29 -10.17 4.20 -0.88
N LEU A 30 -9.12 3.68 -1.50
CA LEU A 30 -8.12 4.52 -2.19
C LEU A 30 -8.75 5.35 -3.32
N ARG A 31 -9.62 4.76 -4.14
CA ARG A 31 -10.36 5.53 -5.17
C ARG A 31 -11.32 6.56 -4.57
N ALA A 32 -11.90 6.29 -3.41
CA ALA A 32 -12.75 7.26 -2.72
C ALA A 32 -11.92 8.41 -2.13
N ALA A 33 -10.70 8.12 -1.64
CA ALA A 33 -9.76 9.11 -1.15
C ALA A 33 -9.28 10.02 -2.30
N GLU A 34 -8.88 9.44 -3.45
CA GLU A 34 -8.50 10.16 -4.67
C GLU A 34 -9.62 11.11 -5.14
N LYS A 35 -10.86 10.63 -5.22
CA LYS A 35 -12.03 11.46 -5.57
C LYS A 35 -12.31 12.62 -4.61
N SER A 36 -11.82 12.53 -3.37
CA SER A 36 -11.92 13.59 -2.38
C SER A 36 -10.73 14.57 -2.39
N GLY A 37 -9.81 14.44 -3.34
CA GLY A 37 -8.60 15.25 -3.45
C GLY A 37 -7.48 14.83 -2.49
N ASN A 38 -7.54 13.63 -1.93
CA ASN A 38 -6.45 13.05 -1.14
C ASN A 38 -5.58 12.15 -2.02
N GLU A 39 -4.32 11.97 -1.63
CA GLU A 39 -3.41 10.99 -2.21
C GLU A 39 -3.19 9.84 -1.22
N ARG A 40 -2.94 8.64 -1.75
CA ARG A 40 -2.56 7.45 -0.96
C ARG A 40 -1.46 7.77 0.06
N ALA A 41 -0.44 8.51 -0.38
CA ALA A 41 0.71 8.89 0.42
C ALA A 41 0.39 9.71 1.69
N PHE A 42 -0.84 10.22 1.82
CA PHE A 42 -1.23 11.14 2.88
C PHE A 42 -2.44 10.69 3.70
N VAL A 43 -2.93 9.45 3.53
CA VAL A 43 -4.07 8.96 4.34
C VAL A 43 -3.64 8.29 5.64
N GLY A 44 -2.40 7.79 5.70
CA GLY A 44 -1.84 6.97 6.79
C GLY A 44 -1.76 5.50 6.39
N GLU A 45 -1.74 4.60 7.36
CA GLU A 45 -1.57 3.16 7.13
C GLU A 45 -2.92 2.44 7.02
N LEU A 46 -3.02 1.54 6.06
CA LEU A 46 -4.13 0.59 5.90
C LEU A 46 -3.55 -0.76 5.48
N HIS A 47 -3.66 -1.74 6.37
CA HIS A 47 -3.27 -3.11 6.12
C HIS A 47 -4.51 -4.01 6.15
N GLY A 48 -4.62 -4.88 5.14
CA GLY A 48 -5.62 -5.94 5.11
C GLY A 48 -4.98 -7.28 5.44
N THR A 49 -5.76 -8.16 6.07
CA THR A 49 -5.35 -9.55 6.27
C THR A 49 -6.56 -10.46 6.13
N THR A 50 -6.39 -11.54 5.37
CA THR A 50 -7.40 -12.59 5.22
C THR A 50 -6.87 -13.87 5.86
N SER A 51 -7.71 -14.51 6.66
CA SER A 51 -7.43 -15.81 7.27
C SER A 51 -8.68 -16.66 7.21
N GLU A 52 -8.60 -17.81 6.53
CA GLU A 52 -9.78 -18.60 6.18
C GLU A 52 -10.83 -17.71 5.49
N SER A 53 -12.08 -17.75 5.94
CA SER A 53 -13.16 -16.85 5.51
C SER A 53 -13.29 -15.59 6.36
N SER A 54 -12.24 -15.13 7.04
CA SER A 54 -12.25 -13.92 7.87
C SER A 54 -11.36 -12.84 7.28
N VAL A 55 -11.78 -11.58 7.39
CA VAL A 55 -11.04 -10.41 6.88
C VAL A 55 -10.86 -9.38 8.00
N PHE A 56 -9.67 -8.82 8.07
CA PHE A 56 -9.24 -7.83 9.03
C PHE A 56 -8.67 -6.60 8.31
N PHE A 57 -8.98 -5.41 8.80
CA PHE A 57 -8.35 -4.17 8.38
C PHE A 57 -7.80 -3.45 9.60
N ASP A 58 -6.48 -3.41 9.70
CA ASP A 58 -5.78 -2.58 10.68
C ASP A 58 -5.47 -1.22 10.05
N VAL A 59 -5.99 -0.17 10.66
CA VAL A 59 -5.83 1.20 10.14
C VAL A 59 -5.17 2.08 11.17
N ALA A 60 -4.26 2.91 10.69
CA ALA A 60 -3.66 3.99 11.45
C ALA A 60 -3.67 5.25 10.58
N PHE A 61 -4.80 5.95 10.57
CA PHE A 61 -4.98 7.13 9.71
C PHE A 61 -4.59 8.43 10.40
N PHE A 62 -4.15 9.40 9.61
CA PHE A 62 -3.79 10.72 10.13
C PHE A 62 -5.01 11.51 10.61
N THR A 63 -6.16 11.39 9.93
CA THR A 63 -7.33 12.24 10.22
C THR A 63 -8.63 11.49 10.45
N ARG A 64 -9.58 12.18 11.12
CA ARG A 64 -10.95 11.69 11.29
C ARG A 64 -11.70 11.62 9.96
N GLU A 65 -11.35 12.45 8.97
CA GLU A 65 -11.96 12.36 7.64
C GLU A 65 -11.64 11.01 6.98
N SER A 66 -10.37 10.56 7.02
CA SER A 66 -9.95 9.27 6.47
C SER A 66 -10.66 8.10 7.16
N ILE A 67 -10.77 8.14 8.50
CA ILE A 67 -11.53 7.14 9.26
C ILE A 67 -13.00 7.11 8.83
N THR A 68 -13.64 8.29 8.74
CA THR A 68 -15.05 8.39 8.33
C THR A 68 -15.26 7.89 6.91
N LEU A 69 -14.31 8.17 6.01
CA LEU A 69 -14.35 7.71 4.63
C LEU A 69 -14.22 6.19 4.55
N PHE A 70 -13.27 5.61 5.29
CA PHE A 70 -13.10 4.15 5.35
C PHE A 70 -14.33 3.46 5.94
N GLU A 71 -14.89 3.99 7.04
CA GLU A 71 -16.11 3.48 7.65
C GLU A 71 -17.31 3.51 6.69
N LYS A 72 -17.40 4.51 5.81
CA LYS A 72 -18.40 4.55 4.73
C LYS A 72 -18.15 3.46 3.68
N VAL A 73 -16.89 3.22 3.32
CA VAL A 73 -16.50 2.22 2.32
C VAL A 73 -16.82 0.80 2.78
N ILE A 74 -16.48 0.44 4.02
CA ILE A 74 -16.77 -0.89 4.58
C ILE A 74 -18.27 -1.10 4.83
N ALA A 75 -19.05 -0.02 4.95
CA ALA A 75 -20.51 -0.08 5.02
C ALA A 75 -21.19 -0.08 3.63
N ASP A 76 -20.43 0.13 2.54
CA ASP A 76 -20.99 0.24 1.19
C ASP A 76 -21.28 -1.13 0.57
N VAL A 77 -22.56 -1.43 0.41
CA VAL A 77 -23.07 -2.67 -0.20
C VAL A 77 -23.27 -2.56 -1.72
N LYS A 78 -22.87 -1.45 -2.36
CA LYS A 78 -22.89 -1.34 -3.83
C LYS A 78 -21.95 -2.35 -4.47
N PRO A 79 -22.35 -3.04 -5.55
CA PRO A 79 -21.48 -4.00 -6.23
C PRO A 79 -20.12 -3.40 -6.63
N PHE A 80 -19.07 -4.21 -6.63
CA PHE A 80 -17.78 -3.81 -7.19
C PHE A 80 -17.84 -3.76 -8.73
N ASP A 81 -17.20 -2.75 -9.30
CA ASP A 81 -17.06 -2.61 -10.75
C ASP A 81 -16.17 -3.72 -11.31
N LEU A 82 -16.46 -4.19 -12.53
CA LEU A 82 -15.69 -5.28 -13.15
C LEU A 82 -14.20 -4.95 -13.29
N SER A 83 -13.88 -3.71 -13.67
CA SER A 83 -12.49 -3.25 -13.77
C SER A 83 -11.77 -3.31 -12.43
N MET A 84 -12.45 -2.95 -11.34
CA MET A 84 -11.87 -3.02 -9.99
C MET A 84 -11.59 -4.46 -9.58
N ILE A 85 -12.48 -5.40 -9.93
CA ILE A 85 -12.28 -6.84 -9.71
C ILE A 85 -11.02 -7.30 -10.45
N HIS A 86 -10.91 -7.02 -11.75
CA HIS A 86 -9.73 -7.44 -12.52
C HIS A 86 -8.42 -6.80 -12.03
N GLU A 87 -8.43 -5.52 -11.65
CA GLU A 87 -7.25 -4.86 -11.08
C GLU A 87 -6.83 -5.48 -9.74
N SER A 88 -7.80 -5.83 -8.87
CA SER A 88 -7.49 -6.50 -7.61
C SER A 88 -7.03 -7.94 -7.82
N VAL A 89 -7.60 -8.65 -8.80
CA VAL A 89 -7.13 -9.98 -9.21
C VAL A 89 -5.69 -9.92 -9.71
N ALA A 90 -5.36 -8.97 -10.60
CA ALA A 90 -3.99 -8.76 -11.08
C ALA A 90 -2.99 -8.54 -9.92
N HIS A 91 -3.39 -7.77 -8.91
CA HIS A 91 -2.56 -7.56 -7.71
C HIS A 91 -2.37 -8.86 -6.90
N ILE A 92 -3.41 -9.68 -6.75
CA ILE A 92 -3.35 -11.00 -6.09
C ILE A 92 -2.49 -11.98 -6.87
N GLU A 93 -2.56 -11.95 -8.21
CA GLU A 93 -1.70 -12.77 -9.07
C GLU A 93 -0.22 -12.53 -8.74
N ALA A 94 0.19 -11.26 -8.59
CA ALA A 94 1.56 -10.90 -8.24
C ALA A 94 1.92 -11.24 -6.78
N GLU A 95 0.98 -11.11 -5.85
CA GLU A 95 1.17 -11.49 -4.45
C GLU A 95 1.44 -12.99 -4.30
N MET A 96 0.59 -13.80 -4.93
CA MET A 96 0.61 -15.25 -4.84
C MET A 96 1.50 -15.92 -5.87
N ARG A 97 2.09 -15.15 -6.80
CA ARG A 97 2.81 -15.67 -7.98
C ARG A 97 2.02 -16.73 -8.74
N SER A 98 0.73 -16.44 -8.92
CA SER A 98 -0.25 -17.36 -9.47
C SER A 98 -1.07 -16.67 -10.55
N ASN A 99 -1.55 -17.41 -11.53
CA ASN A 99 -2.55 -16.93 -12.47
C ASN A 99 -3.94 -17.20 -11.90
N VAL A 100 -4.85 -16.23 -12.04
CA VAL A 100 -6.21 -16.34 -11.48
C VAL A 100 -7.23 -16.22 -12.60
N VAL A 101 -8.05 -17.26 -12.76
CA VAL A 101 -9.14 -17.30 -13.74
C VAL A 101 -10.47 -17.15 -13.01
N ILE A 102 -11.27 -16.16 -13.44
CA ILE A 102 -12.67 -16.03 -13.02
C ILE A 102 -13.52 -16.86 -13.97
N TRP A 103 -13.86 -18.10 -13.59
CA TRP A 103 -14.64 -18.99 -14.45
C TRP A 103 -16.16 -18.85 -14.27
N ASP A 104 -16.62 -18.30 -13.13
CA ASP A 104 -18.02 -17.92 -12.90
C ASP A 104 -18.15 -16.49 -12.31
N GLU A 105 -18.19 -15.48 -13.19
CA GLU A 105 -18.35 -14.08 -12.79
C GLU A 105 -19.66 -13.82 -12.00
N LYS A 106 -20.73 -14.54 -12.35
CA LYS A 106 -22.05 -14.34 -11.73
C LYS A 106 -22.03 -14.81 -10.29
N GLU A 107 -21.45 -15.98 -10.02
CA GLU A 107 -21.30 -16.48 -8.67
C GLU A 107 -20.28 -15.63 -7.88
N LEU A 108 -19.17 -15.20 -8.50
CA LEU A 108 -18.23 -14.26 -7.86
C LEU A 108 -18.94 -13.00 -7.36
N ARG A 109 -19.72 -12.34 -8.22
CA ARG A 109 -20.48 -11.13 -7.84
C ARG A 109 -21.47 -11.40 -6.71
N LYS A 110 -22.12 -12.57 -6.73
CA LYS A 110 -23.07 -12.97 -5.68
C LYS A 110 -22.37 -13.19 -4.35
N GLN A 111 -21.21 -13.86 -4.33
CA GLN A 111 -20.44 -14.06 -3.11
C GLN A 111 -19.87 -12.75 -2.57
N LEU A 112 -19.27 -11.90 -3.42
CA LEU A 112 -18.80 -10.57 -3.01
C LEU A 112 -19.93 -9.72 -2.41
N ALA A 113 -21.13 -9.74 -3.00
CA ALA A 113 -22.29 -9.04 -2.45
C ALA A 113 -22.73 -9.60 -1.08
N ARG A 114 -22.56 -10.90 -0.84
CA ARG A 114 -22.81 -11.50 0.49
C ARG A 114 -21.74 -11.06 1.49
N CYS A 115 -20.46 -11.05 1.11
CA CYS A 115 -19.36 -10.53 1.94
C CYS A 115 -19.61 -9.07 2.35
N GLN A 116 -19.94 -8.20 1.38
CA GLN A 116 -20.29 -6.80 1.65
C GLN A 116 -21.44 -6.65 2.64
N LYS A 117 -22.53 -7.43 2.46
CA LYS A 117 -23.68 -7.40 3.37
C LYS A 117 -23.31 -7.91 4.76
N ALA A 118 -22.51 -8.96 4.86
CA ALA A 118 -22.06 -9.52 6.12
C ALA A 118 -21.16 -8.53 6.87
N PHE A 119 -20.18 -7.93 6.18
CA PHE A 119 -19.27 -6.93 6.76
C PHE A 119 -20.00 -5.65 7.20
N ALA A 120 -20.92 -5.14 6.37
CA ALA A 120 -21.66 -3.90 6.66
C ALA A 120 -22.66 -4.06 7.83
N ARG A 121 -23.18 -5.28 8.04
CA ARG A 121 -23.97 -5.60 9.22
C ARG A 121 -23.01 -5.63 10.40
N ARG A 122 -22.92 -4.53 11.16
CA ARG A 122 -22.13 -4.38 12.41
C ARG A 122 -22.36 -5.43 13.53
N ARG A 123 -23.10 -6.50 13.24
CA ARG A 123 -23.13 -7.72 14.04
C ARG A 123 -22.11 -8.65 13.40
N SER A 124 -20.94 -8.78 14.04
CA SER A 124 -20.16 -10.01 13.92
C SER A 124 -21.14 -11.17 13.99
N ALA A 125 -21.12 -12.05 12.98
CA ALA A 125 -21.92 -13.27 13.01
C ALA A 125 -21.68 -13.89 14.40
N ARG A 126 -22.77 -14.13 15.15
CA ARG A 126 -22.63 -14.80 16.44
C ARG A 126 -21.85 -16.10 16.18
N PRO A 127 -20.86 -16.46 17.01
CA PRO A 127 -20.20 -17.76 16.90
C PRO A 127 -21.27 -18.84 16.91
N GLY A 128 -21.58 -19.43 15.74
CA GLY A 128 -22.66 -20.41 15.58
C GLY A 128 -23.52 -20.29 14.32
N GLU A 129 -23.61 -19.12 13.67
CA GLU A 129 -24.20 -19.03 12.31
C GLU A 129 -23.10 -19.32 11.28
N ILE A 130 -22.65 -20.57 11.24
CA ILE A 130 -21.80 -21.07 10.16
C ILE A 130 -22.69 -21.10 8.92
N THR A 131 -22.58 -20.08 8.06
CA THR A 131 -23.06 -20.22 6.68
C THR A 131 -22.41 -21.46 6.09
N GLU A 132 -23.20 -22.35 5.50
CA GLU A 132 -22.68 -23.55 4.84
C GLU A 132 -21.51 -23.16 3.92
N PRO A 133 -20.39 -23.90 3.97
CA PRO A 133 -19.24 -23.61 3.14
C PRO A 133 -19.67 -23.63 1.67
N VAL A 134 -19.30 -22.58 0.94
CA VAL A 134 -19.58 -22.53 -0.50
C VAL A 134 -18.72 -23.59 -1.18
N THR A 135 -19.36 -24.55 -1.85
CA THR A 135 -18.70 -25.76 -2.37
C THR A 135 -18.03 -25.58 -3.73
N SER A 136 -18.23 -24.45 -4.41
CA SER A 136 -17.60 -24.13 -5.68
C SER A 136 -17.03 -22.71 -5.66
N SER A 137 -15.69 -22.62 -5.59
CA SER A 137 -15.00 -21.32 -5.72
C SER A 137 -15.16 -20.81 -7.15
N PRO A 138 -15.60 -19.56 -7.37
CA PRO A 138 -15.74 -18.97 -8.70
C PRO A 138 -14.39 -18.53 -9.30
N LEU A 139 -13.31 -18.76 -8.56
CA LEU A 139 -11.93 -18.49 -8.92
C LEU A 139 -11.19 -19.82 -9.07
N GLU A 140 -10.32 -19.88 -10.06
CA GLU A 140 -9.31 -20.92 -10.20
C GLU A 140 -7.95 -20.25 -10.08
N ILE A 141 -7.14 -20.74 -9.14
CA ILE A 141 -5.81 -20.21 -8.85
C ILE A 141 -4.80 -21.28 -9.23
N ASP A 142 -3.95 -20.97 -10.20
CA ASP A 142 -2.88 -21.85 -10.66
C ASP A 142 -1.52 -21.24 -10.32
N TYR A 143 -0.72 -21.97 -9.53
CA TYR A 143 0.58 -21.50 -9.09
C TYR A 143 1.60 -21.61 -10.22
N GLN A 144 1.97 -20.47 -10.81
CA GLN A 144 2.86 -20.35 -11.96
C GLN A 144 3.93 -19.27 -11.70
N PRO A 145 4.86 -19.51 -10.76
CA PRO A 145 5.86 -18.53 -10.37
C PRO A 145 6.79 -18.12 -11.51
N GLU A 146 6.94 -18.96 -12.52
CA GLU A 146 7.68 -18.69 -13.75
C GLU A 146 7.08 -17.57 -14.59
N ASP A 147 5.83 -17.17 -14.38
CA ASP A 147 5.22 -16.03 -15.08
C ASP A 147 5.57 -14.68 -14.43
N PHE A 148 6.22 -14.71 -13.27
CA PHE A 148 6.55 -13.54 -12.48
C PHE A 148 8.06 -13.34 -12.36
N ILE A 149 8.46 -12.10 -12.08
CA ILE A 149 9.82 -11.71 -11.77
C ILE A 149 9.81 -10.71 -10.61
N ASP A 150 10.90 -10.69 -9.86
CA ASP A 150 11.15 -9.62 -8.92
C ASP A 150 11.87 -8.46 -9.61
N ILE A 151 11.40 -7.25 -9.35
CA ILE A 151 12.06 -5.99 -9.69
C ILE A 151 12.33 -5.22 -8.41
N THR A 152 13.41 -4.46 -8.38
CA THR A 152 13.73 -3.53 -7.30
C THR A 152 13.52 -2.11 -7.80
N LEU A 153 12.60 -1.38 -7.15
CA LEU A 153 12.47 0.06 -7.25
C LEU A 153 13.49 0.71 -6.31
N THR A 154 14.32 1.59 -6.85
CA THR A 154 15.24 2.43 -6.07
C THR A 154 14.95 3.90 -6.36
N ILE A 155 14.74 4.68 -5.30
CA ILE A 155 14.63 6.15 -5.37
C ILE A 155 15.83 6.72 -4.64
N GLU A 156 16.59 7.60 -5.29
CA GLU A 156 17.84 8.14 -4.78
C GLU A 156 17.82 9.67 -4.81
N VAL A 157 18.46 10.32 -3.84
CA VAL A 157 18.73 11.76 -3.82
C VAL A 157 20.23 11.98 -3.60
N PRO A 158 20.93 12.66 -4.52
CA PRO A 158 22.38 12.91 -4.42
C PRO A 158 22.67 14.13 -3.51
N ASP A 159 22.13 14.11 -2.30
CA ASP A 159 22.35 15.12 -1.26
C ASP A 159 22.42 14.41 0.10
N ALA A 160 23.60 14.46 0.72
CA ALA A 160 23.87 13.85 2.03
C ALA A 160 23.84 14.88 3.18
N SER A 161 23.32 16.09 2.96
CA SER A 161 23.18 17.09 4.02
C SER A 161 22.27 16.55 5.13
N LYS A 162 22.60 16.88 6.40
CA LYS A 162 21.80 16.44 7.55
C LYS A 162 20.31 16.74 7.40
N GLN A 163 19.97 17.90 6.82
CA GLN A 163 18.59 18.30 6.59
C GLN A 163 17.90 17.42 5.54
N VAL A 164 18.51 17.20 4.37
CA VAL A 164 17.90 16.38 3.32
C VAL A 164 17.87 14.91 3.71
N THR A 165 18.91 14.40 4.37
CA THR A 165 18.93 13.03 4.91
C THR A 165 17.80 12.79 5.92
N ALA A 166 17.58 13.71 6.86
CA ALA A 166 16.46 13.61 7.80
C ALA A 166 15.10 13.72 7.10
N ALA A 167 14.95 14.65 6.15
CA ALA A 167 13.72 14.83 5.39
C ALA A 167 13.38 13.60 4.53
N PHE A 168 14.38 13.06 3.81
CA PHE A 168 14.24 11.87 2.99
C PHE A 168 13.90 10.66 3.86
N PHE A 169 14.58 10.48 4.99
CA PHE A 169 14.25 9.42 5.95
C PHE A 169 12.79 9.48 6.41
N CYS A 170 12.27 10.67 6.72
CA CYS A 170 10.91 10.80 7.23
C CYS A 170 9.85 10.69 6.13
N MET A 171 10.18 11.02 4.87
CA MET A 171 9.23 11.16 3.77
C MET A 171 9.43 10.15 2.64
N TYR A 172 10.41 9.24 2.70
CA TYR A 172 10.53 8.18 1.68
C TYR A 172 9.28 7.31 1.56
N PRO A 173 8.47 7.04 2.62
CA PRO A 173 7.22 6.30 2.44
C PRO A 173 6.24 7.03 1.51
N ILE A 174 6.17 8.36 1.59
CA ILE A 174 5.39 9.20 0.66
C ILE A 174 5.88 8.98 -0.77
N LEU A 175 7.20 8.97 -1.00
CA LEU A 175 7.76 8.77 -2.34
C LEU A 175 7.38 7.40 -2.91
N LEU A 176 7.45 6.34 -2.09
CA LEU A 176 7.07 4.99 -2.51
C LEU A 176 5.58 4.89 -2.84
N ASP A 177 4.71 5.48 -2.02
CA ASP A 177 3.26 5.49 -2.28
C ASP A 177 2.91 6.29 -3.55
N LEU A 178 3.58 7.42 -3.79
CA LEU A 178 3.39 8.20 -5.02
C LEU A 178 3.80 7.39 -6.26
N VAL A 179 4.93 6.65 -6.22
CA VAL A 179 5.33 5.75 -7.31
C VAL A 179 4.32 4.62 -7.47
N ARG A 180 3.85 4.03 -6.37
CA ARG A 180 2.87 2.95 -6.40
C ARG A 180 1.58 3.39 -7.07
N SER A 181 1.05 4.56 -6.73
CA SER A 181 -0.16 5.10 -7.38
C SER A 181 0.05 5.43 -8.86
N ALA A 182 1.23 5.91 -9.24
CA ALA A 182 1.54 6.24 -10.64
C ALA A 182 1.75 4.99 -11.52
N CYS A 183 2.36 3.93 -10.98
CA CYS A 183 2.91 2.85 -11.80
C CYS A 183 2.36 1.46 -11.50
N PHE A 184 1.98 1.17 -10.25
CA PHE A 184 1.78 -0.21 -9.80
C PHE A 184 0.34 -0.55 -9.41
N ASP A 185 -0.45 0.44 -8.97
CA ASP A 185 -1.81 0.17 -8.46
C ASP A 185 -2.74 -0.45 -9.52
N ARG A 186 -2.48 -0.27 -10.82
CA ARG A 186 -3.36 -0.76 -11.92
C ARG A 186 -2.80 -1.96 -12.68
N VAL A 187 -1.72 -2.56 -12.21
CA VAL A 187 -1.06 -3.69 -12.88
C VAL A 187 -0.84 -4.84 -11.91
N SER A 188 -0.43 -6.00 -12.43
CA SER A 188 0.01 -7.13 -11.61
C SER A 188 1.36 -6.82 -10.98
N ALA A 189 1.36 -6.08 -9.87
CA ALA A 189 2.53 -5.72 -9.09
C ALA A 189 2.20 -5.76 -7.60
N TYR A 190 3.05 -6.41 -6.81
CA TYR A 190 2.89 -6.52 -5.36
C TYR A 190 4.22 -6.28 -4.65
N PRO A 191 4.28 -5.44 -3.59
CA PRO A 191 5.51 -5.23 -2.83
C PRO A 191 5.89 -6.51 -2.07
N SER A 192 6.93 -7.21 -2.52
CA SER A 192 7.40 -8.48 -1.94
C SER A 192 8.45 -8.31 -0.85
N SER A 193 8.88 -7.08 -0.58
CA SER A 193 9.74 -6.73 0.55
C SER A 193 9.25 -5.51 1.32
N HIS A 194 9.69 -5.40 2.56
CA HIS A 194 9.71 -4.11 3.24
C HIS A 194 10.64 -3.15 2.50
N SER A 195 10.33 -1.86 2.56
CA SER A 195 11.23 -0.82 2.06
C SER A 195 12.43 -0.65 2.97
N GLU A 196 13.61 -0.41 2.40
CA GLU A 196 14.83 -0.16 3.16
C GLU A 196 15.43 1.20 2.82
N PHE A 197 15.62 2.02 3.86
CA PHE A 197 16.37 3.29 3.76
C PHE A 197 17.87 3.05 3.94
N THR A 198 18.65 3.72 3.09
CA THR A 198 20.12 3.76 3.18
C THR A 198 20.62 5.19 3.07
N ALA A 199 21.48 5.59 3.99
CA ALA A 199 22.23 6.84 3.90
C ALA A 199 23.64 6.53 3.42
N TYR A 200 24.06 7.15 2.33
CA TYR A 200 25.41 7.08 1.80
C TYR A 200 26.21 8.33 2.20
N HIS A 201 27.51 8.31 1.91
CA HIS A 201 28.37 9.48 2.11
C HIS A 201 27.95 10.67 1.22
N ASP A 202 27.40 10.40 0.04
CA ASP A 202 27.09 11.36 -1.02
C ASP A 202 25.60 11.44 -1.37
N GLY A 203 24.74 10.68 -0.69
CA GLY A 203 23.31 10.76 -0.92
C GLY A 203 22.48 9.86 -0.02
N ASN A 204 21.25 9.66 -0.42
CA ASN A 204 20.27 8.82 0.26
C ASN A 204 19.54 7.96 -0.76
N SER A 205 19.14 6.76 -0.36
CA SER A 205 18.28 5.90 -1.17
C SER A 205 17.21 5.20 -0.35
N VAL A 206 16.13 4.84 -1.03
CA VAL A 206 15.19 3.83 -0.57
C VAL A 206 15.02 2.77 -1.65
N GLY A 207 15.05 1.50 -1.25
CA GLY A 207 14.77 0.35 -2.11
C GLY A 207 13.49 -0.37 -1.68
N GLN A 208 12.72 -0.87 -2.65
CA GLN A 208 11.62 -1.80 -2.40
C GLN A 208 11.50 -2.81 -3.55
N THR A 209 11.40 -4.09 -3.21
CA THR A 209 11.21 -5.15 -4.20
C THR A 209 9.72 -5.38 -4.45
N TYR A 210 9.38 -5.56 -5.72
CA TYR A 210 8.05 -5.89 -6.20
C TYR A 210 8.10 -7.19 -7.00
N THR A 211 7.17 -8.09 -6.73
CA THR A 211 6.82 -9.16 -7.67
C THR A 211 5.94 -8.55 -8.76
N VAL A 212 6.28 -8.77 -10.03
CA VAL A 212 5.49 -8.33 -11.19
C VAL A 212 5.34 -9.42 -12.24
N LYS A 213 4.28 -9.37 -13.05
CA LYS A 213 4.13 -10.27 -14.20
C LYS A 213 5.19 -9.94 -15.26
N LYS A 214 5.81 -10.96 -15.88
CA LYS A 214 6.89 -10.77 -16.88
C LYS A 214 6.51 -9.89 -18.08
N SER A 215 5.23 -9.84 -18.41
CA SER A 215 4.68 -9.00 -19.48
C SER A 215 4.58 -7.51 -19.13
N PHE A 216 4.80 -7.14 -17.87
CA PHE A 216 4.78 -5.74 -17.43
C PHE A 216 6.03 -4.97 -17.88
N ASP A 217 5.84 -3.83 -18.55
CA ASP A 217 6.91 -2.93 -18.99
C ASP A 217 7.44 -2.08 -17.83
N TRP A 218 8.20 -2.74 -16.95
CA TRP A 218 8.77 -2.12 -15.76
C TRP A 218 9.86 -1.09 -16.11
N GLN A 219 10.51 -1.18 -17.29
CA GLN A 219 11.45 -0.16 -17.73
C GLN A 219 10.75 1.18 -17.98
N ASN A 220 9.59 1.17 -18.65
CA ASN A 220 8.81 2.38 -18.85
C ASN A 220 8.13 2.87 -17.55
N ALA A 221 7.79 1.96 -16.65
CA ALA A 221 7.30 2.31 -15.32
C ALA A 221 8.31 3.17 -14.54
N GLY A 222 9.62 2.90 -14.66
CA GLY A 222 10.67 3.72 -14.03
C GLY A 222 10.69 5.16 -14.54
N LYS A 223 10.53 5.36 -15.85
CA LYS A 223 10.44 6.70 -16.46
C LYS A 223 9.16 7.43 -16.03
N THR A 224 8.06 6.71 -15.95
CA THR A 224 6.76 7.25 -15.49
C THR A 224 6.86 7.69 -14.04
N ALA A 225 7.43 6.86 -13.17
CA ALA A 225 7.68 7.18 -11.76
C ALA A 225 8.58 8.42 -11.59
N GLN A 226 9.70 8.47 -12.32
CA GLN A 226 10.62 9.60 -12.32
C GLN A 226 9.90 10.90 -12.69
N ASN A 227 9.13 10.88 -13.77
CA ASN A 227 8.40 12.05 -14.25
C ASN A 227 7.33 12.46 -13.25
N TYR A 228 6.51 11.51 -12.78
CA TYR A 228 5.44 11.77 -11.82
C TYR A 228 5.96 12.47 -10.56
N LEU A 229 6.99 11.90 -9.94
CA LEU A 229 7.59 12.48 -8.74
C LEU A 229 8.20 13.87 -9.01
N ARG A 230 8.91 14.08 -10.12
CA ARG A 230 9.48 15.42 -10.44
C ARG A 230 8.43 16.49 -10.68
N THR A 231 7.25 16.11 -11.17
CA THR A 231 6.13 17.03 -11.44
C THR A 231 5.14 17.14 -10.29
N PHE A 232 5.29 16.32 -9.24
CA PHE A 232 4.40 16.33 -8.10
C PHE A 232 4.53 17.65 -7.32
N ASP A 233 3.40 18.34 -7.10
CA ASP A 233 3.35 19.56 -6.30
C ASP A 233 2.94 19.22 -4.85
N PRO A 234 3.85 19.35 -3.87
CA PRO A 234 3.52 19.09 -2.48
C PRO A 234 2.77 20.24 -1.80
N ALA A 235 2.68 21.43 -2.41
CA ALA A 235 2.09 22.61 -1.77
C ALA A 235 0.61 22.42 -1.36
N PRO A 236 -0.27 21.82 -2.19
CA PRO A 236 -1.65 21.50 -1.80
C PRO A 236 -1.75 20.53 -0.62
N HIS A 237 -0.68 19.78 -0.33
CA HIS A 237 -0.64 18.74 0.70
C HIS A 237 0.13 19.16 1.96
N ALA A 238 0.46 20.45 2.11
CA ALA A 238 1.22 20.95 3.25
C ALA A 238 0.56 20.65 4.60
N SER A 239 -0.78 20.72 4.69
CA SER A 239 -1.50 20.34 5.92
C SER A 239 -1.35 18.85 6.23
N ARG A 240 -1.30 17.98 5.22
CA ARG A 240 -1.10 16.53 5.40
C ARG A 240 0.30 16.19 5.88
N LEU A 241 1.30 16.94 5.43
CA LEU A 241 2.66 16.83 5.95
C LEU A 241 2.73 17.24 7.43
N ASN A 242 1.94 18.22 7.86
CA ASN A 242 1.83 18.55 9.27
C ASN A 242 1.19 17.41 10.08
N ASP A 243 0.18 16.73 9.54
CA ASP A 243 -0.41 15.56 10.21
C ASP A 243 0.63 14.44 10.41
N LEU A 244 1.50 14.20 9.42
CA LEU A 244 2.63 13.27 9.54
C LEU A 244 3.66 13.74 10.56
N ALA A 245 4.01 15.04 10.56
CA ALA A 245 4.95 15.60 11.53
C ALA A 245 4.44 15.49 12.97
N GLU A 246 3.15 15.77 13.18
CA GLU A 246 2.48 15.57 14.47
C GLU A 246 2.56 14.09 14.87
N ALA A 247 2.18 13.17 13.96
CA ALA A 247 2.25 11.73 14.21
C ALA A 247 3.67 11.28 14.61
N PHE A 248 4.71 11.76 13.94
CA PHE A 248 6.11 11.46 14.29
C PHE A 248 6.44 11.81 15.75
N THR A 249 5.89 12.92 16.25
CA THR A 249 6.14 13.38 17.63
C THR A 249 5.28 12.66 18.66
N THR A 250 3.99 12.48 18.37
CA THR A 250 3.00 12.02 19.37
C THR A 250 2.72 10.53 19.34
N ASP A 251 2.83 9.89 18.17
CA ASP A 251 2.39 8.51 17.99
C ASP A 251 3.48 7.50 18.44
N PRO A 252 3.12 6.45 19.19
CA PRO A 252 4.06 5.39 19.58
C PRO A 252 4.67 4.63 18.41
N PHE A 253 3.98 4.58 17.25
CA PHE A 253 4.47 3.91 16.05
C PHE A 253 5.88 4.40 15.64
N TYR A 254 6.18 5.69 15.82
CA TYR A 254 7.46 6.30 15.47
C TYR A 254 8.51 6.29 16.60
N ASN A 255 8.28 5.58 17.70
CA ASN A 255 9.23 5.54 18.83
C ASN A 255 10.60 4.97 18.44
N SER A 256 10.65 4.03 17.49
CA SER A 256 11.88 3.43 16.99
C SER A 256 12.56 4.25 15.89
N ALA A 257 11.90 5.27 15.32
CA ALA A 257 12.43 6.01 14.17
C ALA A 257 13.78 6.70 14.46
N PRO A 258 14.00 7.37 15.62
CA PRO A 258 15.32 7.88 16.00
C PRO A 258 16.42 6.81 16.06
N ILE A 259 16.10 5.62 16.57
CA ILE A 259 17.04 4.50 16.70
C ILE A 259 17.46 4.03 15.31
N TYR A 260 16.47 3.80 14.43
CA TYR A 260 16.72 3.36 13.07
C TYR A 260 17.49 4.41 12.26
N PHE A 261 17.15 5.69 12.40
CA PHE A 261 17.89 6.79 11.78
C PHE A 261 19.34 6.84 12.24
N TYR A 262 19.60 6.72 13.55
CA TYR A 262 20.95 6.70 14.10
C TYR A 262 21.76 5.51 13.58
N GLN A 263 21.16 4.31 13.52
CA GLN A 263 21.82 3.13 12.97
C GLN A 263 22.28 3.31 11.52
N LYS A 264 21.53 4.08 10.73
CA LYS A 264 21.84 4.33 9.32
C LYS A 264 22.77 5.53 9.09
N THR A 265 22.84 6.49 10.02
CA THR A 265 23.51 7.80 9.79
C THR A 265 24.55 8.19 10.82
N ALA A 266 24.63 7.48 11.95
CA ALA A 266 25.37 7.87 13.16
C ALA A 266 25.04 9.29 13.68
N THR A 267 23.89 9.87 13.29
CA THR A 267 23.46 11.20 13.72
C THR A 267 22.35 11.10 14.75
N PRO A 268 22.53 11.60 15.98
CA PRO A 268 21.55 11.43 17.06
C PRO A 268 20.46 12.49 16.98
N LEU A 269 19.42 12.24 16.18
CA LEU A 269 18.23 13.11 16.11
C LEU A 269 17.08 12.53 16.94
N THR A 270 16.37 13.40 17.65
CA THR A 270 15.12 13.07 18.35
C THR A 270 13.92 13.03 17.40
N LYS A 271 12.77 12.48 17.85
CA LYS A 271 11.51 12.52 17.07
C LYS A 271 11.12 13.96 16.69
N HIS A 272 11.29 14.91 17.61
CA HIS A 272 10.98 16.32 17.37
C HIS A 272 11.89 16.95 16.32
N GLU A 273 13.18 16.58 16.27
CA GLU A 273 14.11 17.08 15.26
C GLU A 273 13.85 16.45 13.89
N LEU A 274 13.53 15.15 13.85
CA LEU A 274 13.10 14.48 12.62
C LEU A 274 11.80 15.08 12.07
N ALA A 275 10.81 15.33 12.94
CA ALA A 275 9.55 15.94 12.54
C ALA A 275 9.71 17.34 11.93
N LYS A 276 10.69 18.15 12.38
CA LYS A 276 11.00 19.45 11.78
C LYS A 276 11.48 19.36 10.33
N ALA A 277 11.97 18.20 9.90
CA ALA A 277 12.40 17.98 8.52
C ALA A 277 11.22 17.71 7.58
N ILE A 278 10.02 17.42 8.11
CA ILE A 278 8.81 17.08 7.35
C ILE A 278 8.12 18.38 6.95
N THR A 279 8.49 18.90 5.77
CA THR A 279 7.94 20.15 5.23
C THR A 279 7.73 20.04 3.72
N ALA A 280 6.76 20.79 3.19
CA ALA A 280 6.52 20.85 1.75
C ALA A 280 7.77 21.34 0.99
N THR A 281 8.52 22.28 1.56
CA THR A 281 9.77 22.79 0.98
C THR A 281 10.83 21.69 0.88
N ASN A 282 11.07 20.93 1.95
CA ASN A 282 12.05 19.85 1.90
C ASN A 282 11.62 18.73 0.95
N LEU A 283 10.31 18.38 0.94
CA LEU A 283 9.77 17.41 -0.01
C LEU A 283 9.97 17.89 -1.45
N GLN A 284 9.67 19.17 -1.74
CA GLN A 284 9.89 19.76 -3.06
C GLN A 284 11.37 19.72 -3.49
N THR A 285 12.29 19.97 -2.57
CA THR A 285 13.74 19.86 -2.82
C THR A 285 14.12 18.43 -3.18
N ILE A 286 13.64 17.44 -2.43
CA ILE A 286 13.83 16.02 -2.72
C ILE A 286 13.29 15.68 -4.11
N LEU A 287 12.01 16.00 -4.39
CA LEU A 287 11.35 15.67 -5.65
C LEU A 287 12.07 16.25 -6.89
N ARG A 288 12.76 17.39 -6.76
CA ARG A 288 13.56 17.97 -7.85
C ARG A 288 14.88 17.23 -8.10
N ALA A 289 15.47 16.68 -7.05
CA ALA A 289 16.79 16.06 -7.09
C ALA A 289 16.75 14.55 -7.33
N ILE A 290 15.60 13.91 -7.14
CA ILE A 290 15.53 12.44 -7.17
C ILE A 290 15.94 11.83 -8.53
N THR A 291 16.48 10.63 -8.45
CA THR A 291 16.60 9.67 -9.54
C THR A 291 15.82 8.41 -9.19
N VAL A 292 15.05 7.88 -10.15
CA VAL A 292 14.30 6.62 -10.00
C VAL A 292 14.88 5.58 -10.94
N THR A 293 15.26 4.43 -10.38
CA THR A 293 15.75 3.28 -11.13
C THR A 293 14.88 2.08 -10.81
N ILE A 294 14.56 1.29 -11.83
CA ILE A 294 13.98 -0.03 -11.66
C ILE A 294 14.92 -1.03 -12.32
N SER A 295 15.29 -2.08 -11.60
CA SER A 295 16.12 -3.17 -12.11
C SER A 295 15.49 -4.51 -11.77
N ALA A 296 15.67 -5.52 -12.63
CA ALA A 296 15.36 -6.90 -12.24
C ALA A 296 16.20 -7.28 -11.01
N ALA A 297 15.55 -7.87 -10.01
CA ALA A 297 16.26 -8.39 -8.85
C ALA A 297 17.20 -9.50 -9.33
N LYS A 298 18.46 -9.48 -8.87
CA LYS A 298 19.36 -10.60 -9.13
C LYS A 298 18.79 -11.81 -8.39
N HIS A 299 18.43 -12.87 -9.11
CA HIS A 299 18.38 -14.19 -8.50
C HIS A 299 19.80 -14.44 -7.96
N LEU A 300 19.98 -14.27 -6.65
CA LEU A 300 21.11 -14.86 -5.97
C LEU A 300 20.92 -16.35 -6.20
N GLY A 301 21.71 -16.89 -7.14
CA GLY A 301 21.65 -18.29 -7.51
C GLY A 301 21.74 -19.16 -6.27
N GLU A 302 21.01 -20.27 -6.30
CA GLU A 302 21.08 -21.35 -5.31
C GLU A 302 22.54 -21.54 -4.89
N SER A 303 22.83 -21.21 -3.63
CA SER A 303 24.09 -21.47 -2.96
C SER A 303 24.14 -22.91 -2.47
#